data_AF-A0A166GLG1-F1
#
_entry.id   AF-A0A166GLG1-F1
#
_cell.length_a   1.000
_cell.length_b   1.000
_cell.length_c   1.000
_cell.angle_alpha   90.00
_cell.angle_beta   90.00
_cell.angle_gamma   90.00
#
_symmetry.space_group_name_H-M   'P 1'
#
loop_
_entity.id
_entity.type
_entity.pdbx_description
1 polymer ?
#
loop_
_entity_poly.entity_id
_entity_poly.type
_entity_poly.pdbx_seq_one_letter_code
_entity_poly.pdbx_strand_id
1 'polypeptide(L)'
;MTHPYARIYAKKQAEAGKRRKTWNHALEKSIFTPHEIATMGAPNRRTIYQASLEAYVDQLHEKLLANKLFPVPLDDLKPWEGLNNKTARSMVAGLQHDSTLMKQKLKELERLVRFVLSLFGVITRLIGP
;
A
#
# COMPACT_ATOMS: atom_id res chain seq x y z
N MET A 1 -20.99 32.64 -35.66
CA MET A 1 -20.22 31.87 -36.66
C MET A 1 -19.29 30.93 -35.92
N THR A 2 -19.60 29.63 -35.90
CA THR A 2 -18.82 28.61 -35.18
C THR A 2 -17.66 28.16 -36.07
N HIS A 3 -16.43 28.44 -35.66
CA HIS A 3 -15.24 28.21 -36.48
C HIS A 3 -14.99 26.70 -36.71
N PRO A 4 -14.69 26.25 -37.94
CA PRO A 4 -14.59 24.81 -38.30
C PRO A 4 -13.63 24.00 -37.43
N TYR A 5 -12.59 24.64 -36.90
CA TYR A 5 -11.57 24.01 -36.06
C TYR A 5 -11.97 23.88 -34.58
N ALA A 6 -13.04 24.53 -34.12
CA ALA A 6 -13.48 24.48 -32.73
C ALA A 6 -13.78 23.05 -32.25
N ARG A 7 -14.28 22.19 -33.16
CA ARG A 7 -14.58 20.78 -32.86
C ARG A 7 -13.33 19.93 -32.59
N ILE A 8 -12.20 20.26 -33.22
CA ILE A 8 -10.93 19.52 -33.07
C ILE A 8 -10.30 19.84 -31.73
N TYR A 9 -10.32 21.11 -31.31
CA TYR A 9 -9.83 21.53 -29.99
C TYR A 9 -10.69 20.97 -28.85
N ALA A 10 -12.02 20.97 -29.01
CA ALA A 10 -12.94 20.38 -28.02
C ALA A 10 -12.72 18.87 -27.86
N LYS A 11 -12.48 18.13 -28.95
CA LYS A 11 -12.18 16.69 -28.90
C LYS A 11 -10.85 16.40 -28.19
N LYS A 12 -9.82 17.21 -28.44
CA LYS A 12 -8.49 17.07 -27.83
C LYS A 12 -8.50 17.34 -26.32
N GLN A 13 -9.30 18.31 -25.87
CA GLN A 13 -9.53 18.59 -24.44
C GLN A 13 -10.37 17.50 -23.75
N ALA A 14 -11.38 16.96 -24.43
CA ALA A 14 -12.21 15.87 -23.89
C ALA A 14 -11.46 14.53 -23.74
N GLU A 15 -10.49 14.24 -24.62
CA GLU A 15 -9.62 13.06 -24.53
C GLU A 15 -8.54 13.19 -23.44
N ALA A 16 -8.00 14.40 -23.24
CA ALA A 16 -7.01 14.67 -22.18
C ALA A 16 -7.59 14.49 -20.76
N GLY A 17 -8.87 14.79 -20.56
CA GLY A 17 -9.57 14.60 -19.28
C GLY A 17 -9.97 13.15 -18.97
N LYS A 18 -9.94 12.24 -19.95
CA LYS A 18 -10.35 10.83 -19.83
C LYS A 18 -9.17 9.85 -19.83
N ARG A 19 -7.97 10.29 -19.48
CA ARG A 19 -6.91 9.31 -19.17
C ARG A 19 -7.34 8.53 -17.94
N ARG A 20 -7.76 7.27 -18.16
CA ARG A 20 -7.94 6.30 -17.07
C ARG A 20 -6.68 6.37 -16.23
N LYS A 21 -6.85 6.73 -14.96
CA LYS A 21 -5.77 6.76 -13.98
C LYS A 21 -5.11 5.39 -14.06
N THR A 22 -3.85 5.34 -14.50
CA THR A 22 -3.11 4.09 -14.61
C THR A 22 -3.18 3.43 -13.24
N TRP A 23 -3.83 2.27 -13.17
CA TRP A 23 -3.97 1.56 -11.92
C TRP A 23 -2.56 1.18 -11.46
N ASN A 24 -2.08 1.87 -10.44
CA ASN A 24 -0.76 1.62 -9.90
C ASN A 24 -0.86 0.35 -9.04
N HIS A 25 -0.54 -0.80 -9.62
CA HIS A 25 -0.46 -2.06 -8.91
C HIS A 25 0.83 -2.10 -8.07
N ALA A 26 0.92 -1.25 -7.05
CA ALA A 26 2.13 -1.11 -6.23
C ALA A 26 2.55 -2.44 -5.58
N LEU A 27 1.58 -3.34 -5.32
CA LEU A 27 1.79 -4.66 -4.73
C LEU A 27 1.90 -5.79 -5.76
N GLU A 28 1.85 -5.52 -7.07
CA GLU A 28 2.05 -6.58 -8.08
C GLU A 28 3.42 -7.24 -7.90
N LYS A 29 4.45 -6.47 -7.54
CA LYS A 29 5.80 -6.97 -7.30
C LYS A 29 5.94 -7.88 -6.07
N SER A 30 4.98 -7.86 -5.16
CA SER A 30 4.95 -8.78 -4.01
C SER A 30 4.17 -10.06 -4.30
N ILE A 31 3.38 -10.10 -5.38
CA ILE A 31 2.51 -11.23 -5.74
C ILE A 31 3.09 -11.98 -6.94
N PHE A 32 3.65 -11.26 -7.92
CA PHE A 32 4.18 -11.82 -9.16
C PHE A 32 5.68 -11.62 -9.25
N THR A 33 6.34 -12.64 -9.79
CA THR A 33 7.73 -12.55 -10.24
C THR A 33 7.85 -11.67 -11.49
N PRO A 34 9.04 -11.11 -11.78
CA PRO A 34 9.26 -10.34 -13.01
C PRO A 34 8.90 -11.10 -14.29
N HIS A 35 9.12 -12.42 -14.29
CA HIS A 35 8.77 -13.28 -15.41
C HIS A 35 7.25 -13.33 -15.63
N GLU A 36 6.47 -13.56 -14.57
CA GLU A 36 5.01 -13.64 -14.66
C GLU A 36 4.40 -12.30 -15.09
N ILE A 37 4.96 -11.17 -14.64
CA ILE A 37 4.53 -9.84 -15.10
C ILE A 37 4.76 -9.69 -16.61
N ALA A 38 5.88 -10.19 -17.13
CA ALA A 38 6.23 -10.09 -18.54
C ALA A 38 5.40 -11.03 -19.43
N THR A 39 5.05 -12.23 -18.95
CA THR A 39 4.40 -13.26 -19.77
C THR A 39 2.89 -13.37 -19.58
N MET A 40 2.35 -13.09 -18.39
CA MET A 40 0.92 -13.15 -18.15
C MET A 40 0.22 -11.89 -18.62
N GLY A 41 -0.88 -12.03 -19.36
CA GLY A 41 -1.71 -10.90 -19.77
C GLY A 41 -2.34 -10.16 -18.58
N ALA A 42 -2.51 -8.85 -18.72
CA ALA A 42 -3.10 -7.99 -17.69
C ALA A 42 -4.48 -8.47 -17.15
N PRO A 43 -5.40 -9.06 -17.94
CA PRO A 43 -6.65 -9.58 -17.40
C PRO A 43 -6.46 -10.67 -16.34
N ASN A 44 -5.61 -11.66 -16.62
CA ASN A 44 -5.36 -12.78 -15.69
C ASN A 44 -4.64 -12.30 -14.43
N ARG A 45 -3.66 -11.41 -14.58
CA ARG A 45 -2.96 -10.81 -13.44
C ARG A 45 -3.90 -10.02 -12.53
N ARG A 46 -4.87 -9.28 -13.09
CA ARG A 46 -5.86 -8.54 -12.28
C ARG A 46 -6.72 -9.46 -11.43
N THR A 47 -7.18 -10.57 -11.98
CA THR A 47 -7.99 -11.55 -11.23
C THR A 47 -7.20 -12.14 -10.06
N ILE A 48 -5.96 -12.57 -10.31
CA ILE A 48 -5.10 -13.13 -9.26
C ILE A 48 -4.74 -12.06 -8.21
N TYR A 49 -4.42 -10.85 -8.66
CA TYR A 49 -4.13 -9.72 -7.77
C TYR A 49 -5.31 -9.44 -6.83
N GLN A 50 -6.53 -9.38 -7.37
CA GLN A 50 -7.75 -9.16 -6.58
C GLN A 50 -8.00 -10.30 -5.60
N ALA A 51 -7.95 -11.55 -6.05
CA ALA A 51 -8.13 -12.71 -5.19
C ALA A 51 -7.09 -12.76 -4.06
N SER A 52 -5.84 -12.37 -4.36
CA SER A 52 -4.78 -12.29 -3.35
C SER A 52 -5.05 -11.21 -2.30
N LEU A 53 -5.61 -10.05 -2.71
CA LEU A 53 -5.99 -8.99 -1.77
C LEU A 53 -7.19 -9.41 -0.91
N GLU A 54 -8.19 -10.07 -1.49
CA GLU A 54 -9.35 -10.59 -0.77
C GLU A 54 -8.91 -11.62 0.29
N ALA A 55 -8.08 -12.61 -0.10
CA ALA A 55 -7.53 -13.58 0.83
C ALA A 55 -6.71 -12.93 1.97
N TYR A 56 -5.97 -11.85 1.66
CA TYR A 56 -5.24 -11.10 2.70
C TYR A 56 -6.17 -10.36 3.67
N VAL A 57 -7.28 -9.80 3.17
CA VAL A 57 -8.32 -9.18 4.01
C VAL A 57 -8.95 -10.22 4.92
N ASP A 58 -9.24 -11.42 4.42
CA ASP A 58 -9.78 -12.52 5.23
C ASP A 58 -8.82 -12.94 6.34
N GLN A 59 -7.53 -13.11 6.03
CA GLN A 59 -6.50 -13.38 7.04
C GLN A 59 -6.40 -12.27 8.10
N LEU A 60 -6.59 -11.00 7.71
CA LEU A 60 -6.63 -9.89 8.67
C LEU A 60 -7.85 -10.00 9.58
N HIS A 61 -9.02 -10.33 9.03
CA HIS A 61 -10.22 -10.56 9.84
C HIS A 61 -10.04 -11.72 10.83
N GLU A 62 -9.45 -12.83 10.40
CA GLU A 62 -9.13 -13.96 11.29
C GLU A 62 -8.21 -13.54 12.44
N LYS A 63 -7.17 -12.74 12.14
CA LYS A 63 -6.26 -12.21 13.16
C LYS A 63 -6.97 -11.25 14.13
N LEU A 64 -7.86 -10.40 13.64
CA LEU A 64 -8.61 -9.49 14.50
C LEU A 64 -9.59 -10.25 15.40
N LEU A 65 -10.25 -11.28 14.86
CA LEU A 65 -11.12 -12.16 15.61
C LEU A 65 -10.35 -12.94 16.69
N ALA A 66 -9.18 -13.49 16.36
CA ALA A 66 -8.32 -14.20 17.31
C ALA A 66 -7.86 -13.29 18.48
N ASN A 67 -7.64 -12.00 18.21
CA ASN A 67 -7.30 -11.00 19.23
C ASN A 67 -8.52 -10.40 19.94
N LYS A 68 -9.73 -10.87 19.66
CA LYS A 68 -11.01 -10.34 20.19
C LYS A 68 -11.22 -8.84 19.92
N LEU A 69 -10.62 -8.34 18.84
CA LEU A 69 -10.80 -6.97 18.36
C LEU A 69 -11.96 -6.85 17.36
N PHE A 70 -12.51 -7.98 16.93
CA PHE A 70 -13.67 -8.09 16.05
C PHE A 70 -14.64 -9.15 16.59
N PRO A 71 -15.97 -8.95 16.51
CA PRO A 71 -16.67 -7.76 16.01
C PRO A 71 -16.58 -6.58 16.97
N VAL A 72 -16.56 -5.36 16.41
CA VAL A 72 -16.53 -4.11 17.21
C VAL A 72 -17.94 -3.85 17.77
N PRO A 73 -18.10 -3.60 19.08
CA PRO A 73 -19.39 -3.25 19.67
C PRO A 73 -20.05 -2.05 18.97
N LEU A 74 -21.38 -2.08 18.83
CA LEU A 74 -22.13 -1.00 18.18
C LEU A 74 -21.97 0.34 18.89
N ASP A 75 -21.84 0.33 20.21
CA ASP A 75 -21.63 1.55 21.00
C ASP A 75 -20.32 2.25 20.66
N ASP A 76 -19.27 1.49 20.33
CA ASP A 76 -17.97 2.02 19.91
C ASP A 76 -18.01 2.56 18.46
N LEU A 77 -19.03 2.17 17.69
CA LEU A 77 -19.25 2.64 16.32
C LEU A 77 -20.05 3.94 16.26
N LYS A 78 -20.85 4.27 17.31
CA LYS A 78 -21.65 5.51 17.36
C LYS A 78 -20.87 6.80 17.08
N PRO A 79 -19.65 7.01 17.60
CA PRO A 79 -18.86 8.21 17.31
C PRO A 79 -18.48 8.37 15.84
N TRP A 80 -18.52 7.28 15.08
CA TRP A 80 -18.14 7.23 13.67
C TRP A 80 -19.35 7.25 12.73
N GLU A 81 -20.55 7.38 13.27
CA GLU A 81 -21.77 7.53 12.48
C GLU A 81 -21.69 8.79 11.59
N GLY A 82 -21.99 8.64 10.31
CA GLY A 82 -21.84 9.72 9.33
C GLY A 82 -20.42 9.93 8.80
N LEU A 83 -19.44 9.10 9.19
CA LEU A 83 -18.10 9.12 8.61
C LEU A 83 -18.17 8.85 7.10
N ASN A 84 -17.90 9.89 6.30
CA ASN A 84 -17.92 9.76 4.87
C ASN A 84 -16.67 9.02 4.34
N ASN A 85 -16.81 8.40 3.17
CA ASN A 85 -15.76 7.60 2.55
C ASN A 85 -14.48 8.42 2.26
N LYS A 86 -14.60 9.71 1.95
CA LYS A 86 -13.44 10.58 1.68
C LYS A 86 -12.60 10.78 2.94
N THR A 87 -13.23 11.05 4.08
CA THR A 87 -12.56 11.22 5.37
C THR A 87 -11.91 9.91 5.81
N ALA A 88 -12.64 8.79 5.74
CA ALA A 88 -12.11 7.48 6.06
C ALA A 88 -10.85 7.14 5.24
N ARG A 89 -10.89 7.38 3.91
CA ARG A 89 -9.71 7.18 3.05
C ARG A 89 -8.54 8.07 3.44
N SER A 90 -8.80 9.33 3.81
CA SER A 90 -7.74 10.26 4.24
C SER A 90 -7.09 9.79 5.54
N MET A 91 -7.88 9.29 6.49
CA MET A 91 -7.36 8.73 7.74
C MET A 91 -6.50 7.50 7.49
N VAL A 92 -6.98 6.56 6.66
CA VAL A 92 -6.21 5.36 6.28
C VAL A 92 -4.91 5.74 5.55
N ALA A 93 -4.95 6.73 4.67
CA ALA A 93 -3.75 7.22 3.98
C ALA A 93 -2.72 7.80 4.96
N GLY A 94 -3.17 8.56 5.96
CA GLY A 94 -2.31 9.07 7.05
C GLY A 94 -1.68 7.93 7.85
N LEU A 95 -2.48 6.96 8.30
CA LEU A 95 -2.00 5.78 9.03
C LEU A 95 -0.96 4.98 8.22
N GLN A 96 -1.19 4.81 6.92
CA GLN A 96 -0.26 4.10 6.04
C GLN A 96 1.06 4.86 5.87
N HIS A 97 0.99 6.18 5.74
CA HIS A 97 2.18 7.04 5.70
C HIS A 97 2.99 6.89 7.00
N ASP A 98 2.33 7.01 8.14
CA ASP A 98 2.98 6.92 9.45
C ASP A 98 3.59 5.53 9.68
N SER A 99 2.87 4.46 9.33
CA SER A 99 3.38 3.09 9.36
C SER A 99 4.63 2.92 8.49
N THR A 100 4.65 3.53 7.31
CA THR A 100 5.81 3.49 6.40
C THR A 100 7.01 4.21 7.01
N LEU A 101 6.82 5.39 7.59
CA LEU A 101 7.88 6.12 8.29
C LEU A 101 8.42 5.34 9.49
N MET A 102 7.54 4.72 10.28
CA MET A 102 7.96 3.88 11.41
C MET A 102 8.82 2.70 10.95
N LYS A 103 8.42 2.02 9.86
CA LYS A 103 9.20 0.92 9.27
C LYS A 103 10.58 1.37 8.78
N GLN A 104 10.69 2.58 8.23
CA GLN A 104 11.98 3.14 7.81
C GLN A 104 12.89 3.38 9.01
N LYS A 105 12.39 4.04 10.06
CA LYS A 105 13.14 4.26 11.31
C LYS A 105 13.59 2.95 11.97
N LEU A 106 12.72 1.95 11.97
CA LEU A 106 13.04 0.62 12.50
C LEU A 106 14.21 -0.01 11.73
N LYS A 107 14.21 0.05 10.40
CA LYS A 107 15.33 -0.45 9.58
C LYS A 107 16.64 0.30 9.83
N GLU A 108 16.58 1.62 10.06
CA GLU A 108 17.76 2.41 10.42
C GLU A 108 18.32 1.98 11.77
N LEU A 109 17.46 1.81 12.77
CA LEU A 109 17.84 1.30 14.10
C LEU A 109 18.45 -0.09 14.01
N GLU A 110 17.84 -1.02 13.27
CA GLU A 110 18.40 -2.36 13.05
C GLU A 110 19.79 -2.30 12.41
N ARG A 111 20.01 -1.40 11.45
CA ARG A 111 21.32 -1.20 10.82
C ARG A 111 22.36 -0.71 11.84
N LEU A 112 21.99 0.25 12.68
CA LEU A 112 22.88 0.78 13.73
C LEU A 112 23.22 -0.28 14.76
N VAL A 113 22.24 -1.05 15.23
CA VAL A 113 22.46 -2.16 16.18
C VAL A 113 23.40 -3.20 15.59
N ARG A 114 23.20 -3.61 14.34
CA ARG A 114 24.12 -4.53 13.64
C ARG A 114 25.54 -3.95 13.55
N PHE A 115 25.67 -2.67 13.28
CA PHE A 115 26.96 -1.99 13.21
C PHE A 115 27.67 -1.98 14.58
N VAL A 116 26.97 -1.62 15.66
CA VAL A 116 27.52 -1.60 17.02
C VAL A 116 27.93 -2.99 17.47
N LEU A 117 27.11 -4.02 17.22
CA LEU A 117 27.45 -5.41 17.54
C LEU A 117 28.69 -5.89 16.76
N SER A 118 28.80 -5.50 15.49
CA SER A 118 30.01 -5.77 14.68
C SER A 118 31.24 -5.09 15.27
N LEU A 119 31.14 -3.80 15.61
CA LEU A 119 32.24 -3.02 16.20
C LEU A 119 32.67 -3.61 17.55
N PHE A 120 31.73 -3.99 18.41
CA PHE A 120 32.01 -4.65 19.68
C PHE A 120 32.70 -6.00 19.47
N GLY A 121 32.28 -6.77 18.47
CA GLY A 121 32.96 -8.02 18.07
C GLY A 121 34.38 -7.81 17.55
N VAL A 122 34.65 -6.69 16.87
CA VAL A 122 36.00 -6.32 16.42
C VAL A 122 36.87 -5.86 17.60
N ILE A 123 36.33 -5.03 18.50
CA ILE A 123 37.04 -4.54 19.68
C ILE A 123 37.40 -5.69 20.63
N THR A 124 36.47 -6.61 20.88
CA THR A 124 36.75 -7.80 21.73
C THR A 124 37.78 -8.75 21.11
N ARG A 125 37.94 -8.76 19.78
CA ARG A 125 39.04 -9.47 19.10
C ARG A 125 40.37 -8.73 19.15
N LEU A 126 40.35 -7.39 19.23
CA LEU A 126 41.56 -6.56 19.36
C LEU A 126 42.06 -6.45 20.80
N ILE A 127 41.19 -6.69 21.79
CA ILE A 127 41.46 -6.54 23.24
C ILE A 127 41.42 -7.91 23.96
N GLY A 128 41.24 -9.03 23.24
CA GLY A 128 41.40 -10.38 23.81
C GLY A 128 42.85 -10.62 24.30
N PRO A 129 43.05 -11.49 25.31
CA PRO A 129 44.14 -11.43 26.30
C PRO A 129 45.56 -11.37 25.74
#